data_AF-A0A198GDP6-F1
#
_entry.id   AF-A0A198GDP6-F1
#
_cell.length_a   1.000
_cell.length_b   1.000
_cell.length_c   1.000
_cell.angle_alpha   90.00
_cell.angle_beta   90.00
_cell.angle_gamma   90.00
#
_symmetry.space_group_name_H-M   'P 1'
#
loop_
_entity.id
_entity.type
_entity.pdbx_description
1 polymer ?
#
loop_
_entity_poly.entity_id
_entity_poly.type
_entity_poly.pdbx_seq_one_letter_code
_entity_poly.pdbx_strand_id
1 'polypeptide(L)'
;MAIVQFYTANSKDENPSEITNNLRYELPDDHNFSADDDLDSCIEACAEYYHADCDGWEDRWPLLFMLWIDDQYLGTFEVEREYDPVFSANKVE
;
A
#
# COMPACT_ATOMS: atom_id res chain seq x y z
N MET A 1 16.29 -10.43 -6.70
CA MET A 1 15.37 -9.62 -5.91
C MET A 1 14.08 -10.38 -5.70
N ALA A 2 13.40 -10.14 -4.58
CA ALA A 2 12.06 -10.65 -4.36
C ALA A 2 11.06 -9.67 -4.97
N ILE A 3 10.03 -10.18 -5.64
CA ILE A 3 8.98 -9.33 -6.22
C ILE A 3 8.00 -9.01 -5.09
N VAL A 4 7.85 -7.71 -4.80
CA VAL A 4 6.90 -7.21 -3.80
C VAL A 4 5.64 -6.76 -4.51
N GLN A 5 4.51 -7.36 -4.14
CA GLN A 5 3.21 -7.03 -4.69
C GLN A 5 2.24 -6.72 -3.56
N PHE A 6 1.33 -5.77 -3.78
CA PHE A 6 0.33 -5.40 -2.80
C PHE A 6 -1.02 -5.10 -3.43
N TYR A 7 -2.07 -5.11 -2.62
CA TYR A 7 -3.42 -4.77 -3.04
C TYR A 7 -4.17 -4.04 -1.92
N THR A 8 -4.94 -3.02 -2.27
CA THR A 8 -5.76 -2.25 -1.33
C THR A 8 -7.12 -2.92 -1.14
N ALA A 9 -7.32 -3.58 -0.01
CA ALA A 9 -8.56 -4.22 0.36
C ALA A 9 -9.59 -3.20 0.89
N ASN A 10 -10.86 -3.47 0.62
CA ASN A 10 -11.99 -2.74 1.17
C ASN A 10 -12.38 -3.25 2.56
N SER A 11 -12.00 -4.48 2.91
CA SER A 11 -12.30 -5.07 4.21
C SER A 11 -11.26 -6.09 4.68
N LYS A 12 -11.17 -6.29 6.00
CA LYS A 12 -10.26 -7.25 6.63
C LYS A 12 -10.60 -8.72 6.33
N ASP A 13 -11.82 -8.96 5.86
CA ASP A 13 -12.34 -10.29 5.51
C ASP A 13 -12.15 -10.64 4.02
N GLU A 14 -11.47 -9.78 3.25
CA GLU A 14 -11.23 -10.06 1.83
C GLU A 14 -10.39 -11.31 1.66
N ASN A 15 -10.77 -12.16 0.70
CA ASN A 15 -10.10 -13.42 0.44
C ASN A 15 -8.86 -13.17 -0.44
N PRO A 16 -7.63 -13.38 0.07
CA PRO A 16 -6.42 -13.15 -0.73
C PRO A 16 -6.36 -14.09 -1.96
N SER A 17 -7.05 -15.23 -1.90
CA SER A 17 -7.15 -16.19 -3.01
C SER A 17 -7.98 -15.68 -4.19
N GLU A 18 -8.88 -14.70 -3.98
CA GLU A 18 -9.65 -14.08 -5.06
C GLU A 18 -8.87 -12.94 -5.75
N ILE A 19 -7.82 -12.44 -5.09
CA ILE A 19 -6.96 -11.38 -5.61
C ILE A 19 -5.95 -11.99 -6.60
N THR A 20 -6.32 -11.97 -7.87
CA THR A 20 -5.43 -12.36 -8.97
C THR A 20 -4.27 -11.38 -9.11
N ASN A 21 -3.13 -11.84 -9.65
CA ASN A 21 -1.93 -11.03 -9.85
C ASN A 21 -2.22 -9.73 -10.65
N ASN A 22 -3.13 -9.78 -11.62
CA ASN A 22 -3.56 -8.62 -12.41
C ASN A 22 -4.21 -7.47 -11.63
N LEU A 23 -4.66 -7.73 -10.39
CA LEU A 23 -5.22 -6.70 -9.50
C LEU A 23 -4.18 -6.15 -8.53
N ARG A 24 -3.02 -6.80 -8.42
CA ARG A 24 -1.97 -6.42 -7.48
C ARG A 24 -1.08 -5.37 -8.12
N TYR A 25 -0.71 -4.37 -7.34
CA TYR A 25 0.33 -3.41 -7.68
C TYR A 25 1.69 -4.03 -7.38
N GLU A 26 2.65 -3.85 -8.28
CA GLU A 26 4.04 -4.27 -8.08
C GLU A 26 4.84 -3.05 -7.60
N LEU A 27 5.51 -3.18 -6.46
CA LEU A 27 6.42 -2.17 -5.99
C LEU A 27 7.71 -2.26 -6.84
N PRO A 28 8.18 -1.15 -7.44
CA PRO A 28 9.38 -1.17 -8.27
C PRO A 28 10.60 -1.68 -7.47
N ASP A 29 11.45 -2.45 -8.17
CA ASP A 29 12.60 -3.24 -7.68
C ASP A 29 13.77 -2.42 -7.11
N ASP A 30 13.51 -1.40 -6.28
CA ASP A 30 14.56 -0.66 -5.59
C ASP A 30 14.82 -1.20 -4.18
N HIS A 31 14.01 -2.15 -3.70
CA HIS A 31 14.01 -2.58 -2.31
C HIS A 31 14.28 -4.08 -2.16
N ASN A 32 15.27 -4.44 -1.35
CA ASN A 32 15.65 -5.82 -1.08
C ASN A 32 14.85 -6.40 0.09
N PHE A 33 13.51 -6.30 0.02
CA PHE A 33 12.63 -6.86 1.04
C PHE A 33 12.58 -8.38 0.94
N SER A 34 12.39 -9.03 2.08
CA SER A 34 12.18 -10.48 2.15
C SER A 34 11.07 -10.79 3.12
N ALA A 35 10.42 -11.95 2.96
CA ALA A 35 9.36 -12.39 3.87
C ALA A 35 9.82 -12.63 5.32
N ASP A 36 11.13 -12.76 5.54
CA ASP A 36 11.77 -12.90 6.85
C ASP A 36 12.22 -11.55 7.45
N ASP A 37 12.13 -10.46 6.68
CA ASP A 37 12.53 -9.11 7.12
C ASP A 37 11.35 -8.35 7.73
N ASP A 38 11.62 -7.16 8.26
CA ASP A 38 10.60 -6.34 8.90
C ASP A 38 9.60 -5.83 7.86
N LEU A 39 8.36 -6.32 7.95
CA LEU A 39 7.30 -6.03 6.97
C LEU A 39 6.75 -4.61 7.12
N ASP A 40 7.07 -3.91 8.23
CA ASP A 40 6.60 -2.55 8.49
C ASP A 40 7.19 -1.59 7.44
N SER A 41 8.52 -1.61 7.26
CA SER A 41 9.16 -0.79 6.22
C SER A 41 8.73 -1.17 4.80
N CYS A 42 8.37 -2.44 4.57
CA CYS A 42 7.84 -2.89 3.28
C CYS A 42 6.44 -2.32 3.02
N ILE A 43 5.56 -2.34 4.03
CA ILE A 43 4.20 -1.83 3.89
C ILE A 43 4.18 -0.31 3.78
N GLU A 44 5.05 0.38 4.50
CA GLU A 44 5.23 1.84 4.40
C GLU A 44 5.64 2.23 2.97
N ALA A 45 6.60 1.52 2.38
CA ALA A 45 7.02 1.76 0.99
C ALA A 45 5.89 1.48 -0.02
N CYS A 46 5.11 0.42 0.19
CA CYS A 46 3.92 0.13 -0.63
C CYS A 46 2.86 1.23 -0.53
N ALA A 47 2.60 1.71 0.68
CA ALA A 47 1.65 2.78 0.95
C ALA A 47 2.10 4.12 0.34
N GLU A 48 3.39 4.45 0.44
CA GLU A 48 3.98 5.64 -0.18
C GLU A 48 3.87 5.59 -1.70
N TYR A 49 4.20 4.45 -2.31
CA TYR A 49 4.06 4.25 -3.75
C TYR A 49 2.60 4.33 -4.20
N TYR A 50 1.67 3.69 -3.49
CA TYR A 50 0.23 3.79 -3.79
C TYR A 50 -0.27 5.23 -3.70
N HIS A 51 0.17 5.98 -2.68
CA HIS A 51 -0.17 7.38 -2.50
C HIS A 51 0.40 8.28 -3.60
N ALA A 52 1.65 8.04 -4.03
CA ALA A 52 2.38 8.92 -4.95
C ALA A 52 2.11 8.64 -6.43
N ASP A 53 1.95 7.37 -6.82
CA ASP A 53 1.98 6.95 -8.24
C ASP A 53 0.69 6.24 -8.69
N CYS A 54 -0.17 5.81 -7.77
CA CYS A 54 -1.44 5.16 -8.08
C CYS A 54 -2.62 6.13 -7.82
N ASP A 55 -3.59 5.73 -6.98
CA ASP A 55 -4.81 6.50 -6.67
C ASP A 55 -4.89 6.90 -5.18
N GLY A 56 -3.85 6.62 -4.39
CA GLY A 56 -3.89 6.79 -2.93
C GLY A 56 -4.02 8.24 -2.45
N TRP A 57 -3.85 9.23 -3.32
CA TRP A 57 -4.04 10.64 -2.98
C TRP A 57 -5.50 11.01 -2.69
N GLU A 58 -6.43 10.46 -3.49
CA GLU A 58 -7.87 10.74 -3.38
C GLU A 58 -8.59 9.79 -2.40
N ASP A 59 -7.91 8.70 -2.00
CA ASP A 59 -8.47 7.66 -1.15
C ASP A 59 -8.66 8.11 0.31
N ARG A 60 -9.58 7.42 1.01
CA ARG A 60 -9.84 7.64 2.43
C ARG A 60 -9.00 6.70 3.29
N TRP A 61 -7.89 7.23 3.79
CA TRP A 61 -7.07 6.58 4.80
C TRP A 61 -7.81 6.51 6.16
N PRO A 62 -7.56 5.46 6.98
CA PRO A 62 -6.63 4.36 6.77
C PRO A 62 -7.07 3.37 5.68
N LEU A 63 -6.09 2.81 4.98
CA LEU A 63 -6.28 1.79 3.95
C LEU A 63 -5.74 0.44 4.41
N LEU A 64 -6.35 -0.64 3.90
CA LEU A 64 -5.90 -2.00 4.17
C LEU A 64 -5.05 -2.50 3.02
N PHE A 65 -3.79 -2.81 3.28
CA PHE A 65 -2.84 -3.32 2.31
C PHE A 65 -2.61 -4.80 2.54
N MET A 66 -3.01 -5.61 1.57
CA MET A 66 -2.64 -7.03 1.49
C MET A 66 -1.28 -7.15 0.82
N LEU A 67 -0.33 -7.85 1.44
CA LEU A 67 1.06 -7.95 0.98
C LEU A 67 1.38 -9.36 0.48
N TRP A 68 2.06 -9.42 -0.67
CA TRP A 68 2.67 -10.62 -1.23
C TRP A 68 4.14 -10.38 -1.53
N ILE A 69 5.00 -11.32 -1.18
CA ILE A 69 6.41 -11.33 -1.58
C ILE A 69 6.68 -12.66 -2.28
N ASP A 70 7.16 -12.63 -3.52
CA ASP A 70 7.38 -13.84 -4.35
C ASP A 70 6.10 -14.71 -4.47
N ASP A 71 4.94 -14.07 -4.67
CA ASP A 71 3.60 -14.68 -4.68
C ASP A 71 3.16 -15.32 -3.33
N GLN A 72 4.00 -15.28 -2.30
CA GLN A 72 3.64 -15.69 -0.95
C GLN A 72 2.88 -14.56 -0.24
N TYR A 73 1.63 -14.83 0.11
CA TYR A 73 0.83 -13.94 0.93
C TYR A 73 1.39 -13.85 2.36
N LEU A 74 1.65 -12.64 2.84
CA LEU A 74 2.20 -12.38 4.16
C LEU A 74 1.16 -11.90 5.17
N GLY A 75 0.14 -11.18 4.71
CA GLY A 75 -0.91 -10.67 5.58
C GLY A 75 -1.58 -9.41 5.06
N THR A 76 -2.58 -8.94 5.82
CA THR A 76 -3.23 -7.65 5.63
C THR A 76 -2.79 -6.70 6.73
N PHE A 77 -2.37 -5.50 6.34
CA PHE A 77 -1.87 -4.45 7.21
C PHE A 77 -2.76 -3.22 7.05
N GLU A 78 -3.01 -2.50 8.15
CA GLU A 78 -3.74 -1.24 8.12
C GLU A 78 -2.72 -0.12 8.20
N VAL A 79 -2.69 0.76 7.19
CA VAL A 79 -1.74 1.88 7.14
C VAL A 79 -2.52 3.19 7.21
N GLU A 80 -2.10 4.06 8.14
CA GLU A 80 -2.65 5.41 8.32
C GLU A 80 -1.84 6.42 7.51
N ARG A 81 -2.49 7.47 6.99
CA ARG A 81 -1.78 8.61 6.39
C ARG A 81 -1.41 9.58 7.49
N GLU A 82 -0.13 9.70 7.80
CA GLU A 82 0.36 10.57 8.89
C GLU A 82 0.14 12.07 8.63
N TYR A 83 0.06 12.52 7.37
CA TYR A 83 -0.04 13.95 7.04
C TYR A 83 -1.28 14.28 6.20
N ASP A 84 -2.23 15.02 6.80
CA ASP A 84 -3.36 15.62 6.08
C ASP A 84 -3.01 17.05 5.65
N PRO A 85 -3.18 17.43 4.36
CA PRO A 85 -2.87 18.78 3.90
C PRO A 85 -3.79 19.82 4.53
N VAL A 86 -3.22 20.75 5.30
CA VAL A 86 -3.95 21.90 5.85
C VAL A 86 -4.12 22.97 4.78
N PHE A 87 -5.31 23.07 4.20
CA PHE A 87 -5.64 24.13 3.26
C PHE A 87 -6.13 25.40 3.98
N SER A 88 -5.56 26.54 3.63
CA SER A 88 -5.99 27.85 4.12
C SER A 88 -6.30 28.77 2.94
N ALA A 89 -7.47 29.42 2.97
CA ALA A 89 -7.90 30.36 1.94
C ALA A 89 -7.90 31.80 2.49
N ASN A 90 -7.37 32.74 1.72
CA ASN A 90 -7.49 34.17 1.99
C ASN A 90 -8.27 34.82 0.84
N LYS A 91 -9.20 35.73 1.17
CA LYS A 91 -9.92 36.55 0.17
C LYS A 91 -8.91 37.47 -0.51
N VAL A 92 -8.83 37.41 -1.84
CA VAL A 92 -8.10 38.40 -2.64
C VAL A 92 -9.05 39.58 -2.90
N GLU A 93 -8.63 40.77 -2.48
CA GLU A 93 -9.28 42.06 -2.83
C GLU A 93 -8.49 42.79 -3.90
#